data_AF-A0A8T6MPA7-F1
#
_entry.id   AF-A0A8T6MPA7-F1
#
_cell.length_a   1.000
_cell.length_b   1.000
_cell.length_c   1.000
_cell.angle_alpha   90.00
_cell.angle_beta   90.00
_cell.angle_gamma   90.00
#
_symmetry.space_group_name_H-M   'P 1'
#
loop_
_entity.id
_entity.type
_entity.pdbx_description
1 polymer ?
#
loop_
_entity_poly.entity_id
_entity_poly.type
_entity_poly.pdbx_seq_one_letter_code
_entity_poly.pdbx_strand_id
1 'polypeptide(L)'
;MLTAQDQVWLKHWQQNSPEIRKNAIEWRKQPAFRRVDKPSRIAKARRLGYKAKQGIIVVRARVGTGGMRRQRPVAGRRQKHLGVTRIKADINMQQVAENRTKELYKNMKMLGSYFLYKDGFHYWFEVILADKAHPRVTKDKELRKRVLA
;
A
#
# COMPACT_ATOMS: atom_id res chain seq x y z
N MET A 1 6.74 -15.16 14.25
CA MET A 1 6.80 -14.27 15.43
C MET A 1 7.13 -12.84 15.00
N LEU A 2 6.67 -11.83 15.75
CA LEU A 2 7.02 -10.44 15.50
C LEU A 2 8.51 -10.23 15.80
N THR A 3 9.24 -9.60 14.89
CA THR A 3 10.65 -9.25 15.12
C THR A 3 10.76 -8.06 16.08
N ALA A 4 11.89 -7.91 16.78
CA ALA A 4 12.13 -6.75 17.66
C ALA A 4 11.85 -5.40 16.95
N GLN A 5 12.29 -5.25 15.68
CA GLN A 5 12.00 -4.06 14.86
C GLN A 5 10.50 -3.81 14.63
N ASP A 6 9.69 -4.85 14.55
CA ASP A 6 8.24 -4.69 14.39
C ASP A 6 7.57 -4.25 15.69
N GLN A 7 8.04 -4.76 16.83
CA GLN A 7 7.57 -4.34 18.16
C GLN A 7 7.90 -2.87 18.41
N VAL A 8 9.12 -2.42 18.03
CA VAL A 8 9.52 -1.01 18.09
C VAL A 8 8.57 -0.15 17.25
N TRP A 9 8.32 -0.52 16.00
CA TRP A 9 7.38 0.22 15.14
C TRP A 9 5.96 0.25 15.73
N LEU A 10 5.46 -0.87 16.25
CA LEU A 10 4.14 -0.95 16.90
C LEU A 10 4.06 0.02 18.09
N LYS A 11 5.10 0.06 18.93
CA LYS A 11 5.19 0.99 20.06
C LYS A 11 5.17 2.45 19.59
N HIS A 12 5.97 2.79 18.58
CA HIS A 12 5.97 4.15 18.02
C HIS A 12 4.61 4.55 17.44
N TRP A 13 3.91 3.63 16.78
CA TRP A 13 2.59 3.89 16.22
C TRP A 13 1.54 4.08 17.30
N GLN A 14 1.50 3.20 18.31
CA GLN A 14 0.55 3.29 19.43
C GLN A 14 0.77 4.53 20.29
N GLN A 15 2.03 4.88 20.57
CA GLN A 15 2.41 6.05 21.36
C GLN A 15 2.41 7.35 20.55
N ASN A 16 2.13 7.27 19.24
CA ASN A 16 2.21 8.39 18.31
C ASN A 16 3.52 9.18 18.48
N SER A 17 4.66 8.50 18.32
CA SER A 17 5.98 9.10 18.59
C SER A 17 6.24 10.35 17.73
N PRO A 18 7.09 11.29 18.20
CA PRO A 18 7.46 12.48 17.44
C PRO A 18 8.04 12.16 16.05
N GLU A 19 8.78 11.05 15.94
CA GLU A 19 9.39 10.58 14.68
C GLU A 19 8.34 10.23 13.63
N ILE A 20 7.33 9.43 13.99
CA ILE A 20 6.25 9.06 13.08
C ILE A 20 5.43 10.31 12.71
N ARG A 21 5.21 11.24 13.65
CA ARG A 21 4.55 12.52 13.37
C ARG A 21 5.31 13.36 12.37
N LYS A 22 6.64 13.50 12.53
CA LYS A 22 7.51 14.23 11.60
C LYS A 22 7.42 13.64 10.19
N ASN A 23 7.51 12.31 10.09
CA ASN A 23 7.37 11.59 8.82
C ASN A 23 5.98 11.79 8.20
N ALA A 24 4.91 11.72 8.99
CA ALA A 24 3.54 11.93 8.51
C ALA A 24 3.34 13.34 7.93
N ILE A 25 3.91 14.38 8.56
CA ILE A 25 3.87 15.75 8.03
C ILE A 25 4.54 15.81 6.66
N GLU A 26 5.68 15.15 6.49
CA GLU A 26 6.37 15.07 5.20
C GLU A 26 5.51 14.33 4.16
N TRP A 27 4.96 13.17 4.50
CA TRP A 27 4.16 12.34 3.58
C TRP A 27 2.87 13.02 3.12
N ARG A 28 2.31 13.96 3.90
CA ARG A 28 1.17 14.76 3.46
C ARG A 28 1.51 15.69 2.30
N LYS A 29 2.74 16.22 2.27
CA LYS A 29 3.24 17.10 1.20
C LYS A 29 3.61 16.34 -0.07
N GLN A 30 3.82 15.04 0.03
CA GLN A 30 4.19 14.17 -1.08
C GLN A 30 2.98 13.82 -1.98
N PRO A 31 3.21 13.46 -3.26
CA PRO A 31 2.15 12.94 -4.12
C PRO A 31 1.55 11.64 -3.57
N ALA A 32 0.33 11.33 -3.99
CA ALA A 32 -0.41 10.18 -3.46
C ALA A 32 0.32 8.83 -3.71
N PHE A 33 1.03 8.71 -4.82
CA PHE A 33 1.87 7.56 -5.12
C PHE A 33 3.29 8.06 -5.34
N ARG A 34 4.21 7.66 -4.46
CA ARG A 34 5.62 8.05 -4.54
C ARG A 34 6.50 6.80 -4.46
N ARG A 35 7.44 6.67 -5.39
CA ARG A 35 8.50 5.67 -5.27
C ARG A 35 9.45 6.06 -4.14
N VAL A 36 9.79 5.09 -3.30
CA VAL A 36 10.71 5.24 -2.16
C VAL A 36 11.93 4.35 -2.38
N ASP A 37 13.11 4.86 -2.07
CA ASP A 37 14.37 4.14 -2.29
C ASP A 37 14.55 2.96 -1.33
N LYS A 38 14.14 3.14 -0.07
CA LYS A 38 14.21 2.11 0.97
C LYS A 38 12.86 1.96 1.66
N PRO A 39 12.41 0.73 1.95
CA PRO A 39 11.18 0.49 2.70
C PRO A 39 11.31 1.09 4.10
N SER A 40 10.26 1.75 4.59
CA SER A 40 10.24 2.28 5.96
C SER A 40 10.21 1.16 7.00
N ARG A 41 9.66 0.00 6.68
CA ARG A 41 9.63 -1.19 7.55
C ARG A 41 10.35 -2.37 6.90
N ILE A 42 11.68 -2.38 7.00
CA ILE A 42 12.51 -3.37 6.31
C ILE A 42 12.20 -4.83 6.69
N ALA A 43 11.99 -5.12 7.98
CA ALA A 43 11.66 -6.48 8.43
C ALA A 43 10.34 -6.98 7.84
N LYS A 44 9.31 -6.12 7.82
CA LYS A 44 8.00 -6.46 7.24
C LYS A 44 8.09 -6.61 5.72
N ALA A 45 8.81 -5.72 5.05
CA ALA A 45 9.03 -5.79 3.61
C ALA A 45 9.74 -7.08 3.20
N ARG A 46 10.79 -7.49 3.92
CA ARG A 46 11.54 -8.73 3.63
C ARG A 46 10.64 -9.97 3.72
N ARG A 47 9.72 -10.04 4.68
CA ARG A 47 8.75 -11.16 4.78
C ARG A 47 7.84 -11.25 3.56
N LEU A 48 7.49 -10.11 2.97
CA LEU A 48 6.66 -10.03 1.76
C LEU A 48 7.47 -10.27 0.47
N GLY A 49 8.78 -10.52 0.58
CA GLY A 49 9.64 -10.84 -0.56
C GLY A 49 10.48 -9.67 -1.08
N TYR A 50 10.57 -8.55 -0.35
CA TYR A 50 11.50 -7.49 -0.70
C TYR A 50 12.95 -7.98 -0.59
N LYS A 51 13.71 -7.80 -1.66
CA LYS A 51 15.17 -7.92 -1.69
C LYS A 51 15.75 -6.60 -2.16
N ALA A 52 16.89 -6.19 -1.61
CA ALA A 52 17.63 -5.02 -2.07
C ALA A 52 18.37 -5.37 -3.37
N LYS A 53 17.63 -5.42 -4.49
CA LYS A 53 18.13 -5.75 -5.82
C LYS A 53 17.53 -4.79 -6.85
N GLN A 54 18.24 -4.58 -7.94
CA GLN A 54 17.70 -3.88 -9.11
C GLN A 54 16.49 -4.63 -9.66
N GLY A 55 15.48 -3.87 -10.11
CA GLY A 55 14.19 -4.42 -10.55
C GLY A 55 13.17 -4.63 -9.43
N ILE A 56 13.49 -4.35 -8.16
CA ILE A 56 12.50 -4.28 -7.07
C ILE A 56 12.32 -2.82 -6.68
N ILE A 57 11.06 -2.38 -6.59
CA ILE A 57 10.73 -1.03 -6.14
C ILE A 57 9.72 -1.09 -5.00
N VAL A 58 9.73 -0.04 -4.16
CA VAL A 58 8.73 0.18 -3.13
C VAL A 58 8.00 1.47 -3.46
N VAL A 59 6.68 1.40 -3.50
CA VAL A 59 5.81 2.55 -3.75
C VAL A 59 5.02 2.84 -2.50
N ARG A 60 5.16 4.04 -1.96
CA ARG A 60 4.29 4.54 -0.91
C ARG A 60 3.01 5.03 -1.55
N ALA A 61 1.89 4.41 -1.18
CA ALA A 61 0.56 4.68 -1.68
C ALA A 61 -0.29 5.30 -0.55
N ARG A 62 -0.86 6.48 -0.83
CA ARG A 62 -1.81 7.20 0.01
C ARG A 62 -3.22 6.97 -0.52
N VAL A 63 -4.10 6.46 0.34
CA VAL A 63 -5.53 6.27 0.02
C VAL A 63 -6.39 6.99 1.07
N GLY A 64 -7.55 7.50 0.66
CA GLY A 64 -8.45 8.22 1.58
C GLY A 64 -9.00 7.31 2.67
N THR A 65 -9.25 7.89 3.85
CA THR A 65 -10.08 7.27 4.89
C THR A 65 -11.56 7.49 4.55
N GLY A 66 -12.41 6.59 5.03
CA GLY A 66 -13.86 6.69 4.88
C GLY A 66 -14.50 5.49 4.20
N GLY A 67 -15.82 5.56 4.04
CA GLY A 67 -16.62 4.55 3.37
C GLY A 67 -16.78 4.83 1.88
N MET A 68 -17.33 3.85 1.15
CA MET A 68 -17.69 4.03 -0.25
C MET A 68 -18.89 4.97 -0.35
N ARG A 69 -18.83 5.88 -1.32
CA ARG A 69 -19.96 6.69 -1.76
C ARG A 69 -20.30 6.33 -3.19
N ARG A 70 -21.55 5.96 -3.46
CA ARG A 70 -22.03 5.70 -4.83
C ARG A 70 -22.44 7.00 -5.51
N GLN A 71 -22.43 7.02 -6.84
CA GLN A 71 -23.03 8.12 -7.59
C GLN A 71 -24.55 8.11 -7.37
N ARG A 72 -25.15 9.28 -7.13
CA ARG A 72 -26.60 9.38 -6.95
C ARG A 72 -27.31 9.04 -8.28
N PRO A 73 -28.26 8.08 -8.30
CA PRO A 73 -29.05 7.80 -9.49
C PRO A 73 -29.83 9.03 -9.94
N VAL A 74 -29.86 9.28 -11.25
CA VAL A 74 -30.61 10.41 -11.85
C VAL A 74 -32.08 10.03 -12.07
N ALA A 75 -32.34 8.80 -12.53
CA ALA A 75 -33.69 8.29 -12.77
C ALA A 75 -34.31 7.65 -11.53
N GLY A 76 -35.64 7.44 -11.58
CA GLY A 76 -36.39 6.73 -10.55
C GLY A 76 -35.82 5.34 -10.24
N ARG A 77 -35.68 5.04 -8.95
CA ARG A 77 -35.21 3.74 -8.43
C ARG A 77 -36.01 3.37 -7.20
N ARG A 78 -36.11 2.06 -6.91
CA ARG A 78 -36.68 1.57 -5.65
C ARG A 78 -35.89 2.16 -4.48
N GLN A 79 -36.57 2.45 -3.36
CA GLN A 79 -35.97 3.10 -2.18
C GLN A 79 -34.67 2.43 -1.70
N LYS A 80 -34.61 1.08 -1.72
CA LYS A 80 -33.41 0.31 -1.36
C LYS A 80 -32.17 0.58 -2.24
N HIS A 81 -32.36 1.08 -3.46
CA HIS A 81 -31.28 1.39 -4.42
C HIS A 81 -30.96 2.90 -4.49
N LEU A 82 -31.65 3.74 -3.72
CA LEU A 82 -31.38 5.18 -3.63
C LEU A 82 -30.26 5.53 -2.62
N GLY A 83 -29.81 4.56 -1.82
CA GLY A 83 -28.72 4.76 -0.86
C GLY A 83 -27.41 5.17 -1.53
N VAL A 84 -26.79 6.24 -1.02
CA VAL A 84 -25.53 6.82 -1.56
C VAL A 84 -24.38 6.73 -0.55
N THR A 85 -24.67 7.01 0.72
CA THR A 85 -23.71 7.04 1.83
C THR A 85 -23.89 5.84 2.75
N ARG A 86 -22.94 5.63 3.68
CA ARG A 86 -22.92 4.52 4.66
C ARG A 86 -22.89 3.13 4.01
N ILE A 87 -22.40 3.04 2.78
CA ILE A 87 -22.19 1.77 2.09
C ILE A 87 -20.73 1.35 2.32
N LYS A 88 -20.53 0.11 2.76
CA LYS A 88 -19.20 -0.48 2.87
C LYS A 88 -18.75 -0.97 1.50
N ALA A 89 -17.48 -0.75 1.18
CA ALA A 89 -16.87 -1.38 0.01
C ALA A 89 -16.62 -2.86 0.33
N ASP A 90 -16.69 -3.72 -0.69
CA ASP A 90 -16.37 -5.15 -0.56
C ASP A 90 -14.85 -5.37 -0.44
N ILE A 91 -14.06 -4.39 -0.90
CA ILE A 91 -12.60 -4.42 -0.88
C ILE A 91 -12.03 -3.57 0.26
N ASN A 92 -10.90 -4.02 0.82
CA ASN A 92 -10.21 -3.30 1.87
C ASN A 92 -9.33 -2.16 1.31
N MET A 93 -8.95 -1.20 2.15
CA MET A 93 -8.13 -0.05 1.71
C MET A 93 -6.73 -0.43 1.24
N GLN A 94 -6.21 -1.56 1.75
CA GLN A 94 -4.93 -2.10 1.30
C GLN A 94 -5.02 -2.56 -0.16
N GLN A 95 -6.08 -3.27 -0.53
CA GLN A 95 -6.36 -3.76 -1.88
C GLN A 95 -6.68 -2.60 -2.82
N VAL A 96 -7.35 -1.54 -2.32
CA VAL A 96 -7.51 -0.29 -3.09
C VAL A 96 -6.14 0.33 -3.41
N ALA A 97 -5.23 0.40 -2.43
CA ALA A 97 -3.87 0.91 -2.65
C ALA A 97 -3.10 0.04 -3.65
N GLU A 98 -3.21 -1.28 -3.54
CA GLU A 98 -2.61 -2.25 -4.46
C GLU A 98 -3.13 -2.10 -5.89
N ASN A 99 -4.44 -2.02 -6.08
CA ASN A 99 -5.06 -1.89 -7.39
C ASN A 99 -4.66 -0.58 -8.08
N ARG A 100 -4.75 0.56 -7.38
CA ARG A 100 -4.29 1.85 -7.91
C ARG A 100 -2.79 1.84 -8.26
N THR A 101 -1.99 1.14 -7.46
CA THR A 101 -0.56 0.98 -7.76
C THR A 101 -0.33 0.14 -9.01
N LYS A 102 -1.09 -0.95 -9.20
CA LYS A 102 -1.03 -1.77 -10.42
C LYS A 102 -1.44 -1.01 -11.67
N GLU A 103 -2.42 -0.12 -11.56
CA GLU A 103 -2.85 0.75 -12.67
C GLU A 103 -1.74 1.72 -13.11
N LEU A 104 -0.94 2.22 -12.16
CA LEU A 104 0.20 3.09 -12.43
C LEU A 104 1.42 2.31 -12.97
N TYR A 105 1.70 1.13 -12.43
CA TYR A 105 2.89 0.32 -12.76
C TYR A 105 2.50 -0.99 -13.45
N LYS A 106 1.87 -0.88 -14.63
CA LYS A 106 1.30 -2.02 -15.38
C LYS A 106 2.33 -3.07 -15.80
N ASN A 107 3.58 -2.65 -16.02
CA ASN A 107 4.69 -3.52 -16.41
C ASN A 107 5.27 -4.33 -15.25
N MET A 108 4.94 -4.00 -14.00
CA MET A 108 5.48 -4.66 -12.81
C MET A 108 4.49 -5.63 -12.19
N LYS A 109 5.01 -6.68 -11.54
CA LYS A 109 4.22 -7.60 -10.71
C LYS A 109 4.29 -7.16 -9.25
N MET A 110 3.16 -7.19 -8.57
CA MET A 110 3.11 -6.96 -7.13
C MET A 110 3.57 -8.19 -6.35
N LEU A 111 4.48 -8.00 -5.39
CA LEU A 111 4.90 -9.03 -4.44
C LEU A 111 4.06 -9.02 -3.18
N GLY A 112 3.65 -7.83 -2.72
CA GLY A 112 2.79 -7.65 -1.57
C GLY A 112 2.78 -6.19 -1.11
N SER A 113 1.99 -5.91 -0.08
CA SER A 113 1.92 -4.58 0.53
C SER A 113 1.81 -4.66 2.04
N TYR A 114 2.11 -3.57 2.73
CA TYR A 114 1.91 -3.48 4.17
C TYR A 114 1.51 -2.08 4.63
N PHE A 115 0.80 -2.05 5.75
CA PHE A 115 0.41 -0.81 6.41
C PHE A 115 1.62 -0.08 6.99
N LEU A 116 1.68 1.22 6.71
CA LEU A 116 2.72 2.12 7.21
C LEU A 116 2.20 3.08 8.28
N TYR A 117 1.08 3.76 8.02
CA TYR A 117 0.53 4.77 8.91
C TYR A 117 -0.91 5.12 8.55
N LYS A 118 -1.63 5.69 9.52
CA LYS A 118 -2.99 6.19 9.36
C LYS A 118 -3.09 7.54 10.05
N ASP A 119 -3.70 8.51 9.38
CA ASP A 119 -4.20 9.72 10.02
C ASP A 119 -5.73 9.82 9.88
N GLY A 120 -6.31 10.98 10.19
CA GLY A 120 -7.75 11.18 10.10
C GLY A 120 -8.29 11.08 8.67
N PHE A 121 -7.50 11.45 7.66
CA PHE A 121 -7.95 11.62 6.27
C PHE A 121 -7.41 10.56 5.32
N HIS A 122 -6.30 9.90 5.66
CA HIS A 122 -5.62 8.98 4.77
C HIS A 122 -5.01 7.77 5.50
N TYR A 123 -4.91 6.68 4.75
CA TYR A 123 -4.05 5.53 5.05
C TYR A 123 -2.84 5.57 4.12
N TRP A 124 -1.69 5.19 4.66
CA TRP A 124 -0.46 4.95 3.92
C TRP A 124 -0.12 3.47 3.94
N PHE A 125 0.14 2.95 2.74
CA PHE A 125 0.65 1.61 2.52
C PHE A 125 1.95 1.70 1.74
N GLU A 126 2.85 0.75 1.95
CA GLU A 126 4.00 0.54 1.06
C GLU A 126 3.75 -0.74 0.27
N VAL A 127 3.69 -0.59 -1.04
CA VAL A 127 3.47 -1.66 -2.02
C VAL A 127 4.81 -2.02 -2.64
N ILE A 128 5.15 -3.31 -2.61
CA ILE A 128 6.38 -3.84 -3.18
C ILE A 128 6.06 -4.40 -4.57
N LEU A 129 6.78 -3.90 -5.55
CA LEU A 129 6.68 -4.33 -6.94
C LEU A 129 8.01 -4.90 -7.41
N ALA A 130 7.93 -5.86 -8.33
CA ALA A 130 9.06 -6.42 -9.04
C ALA A 130 8.85 -6.29 -10.55
N ASP A 131 9.87 -5.81 -11.24
CA ASP A 131 9.94 -5.77 -12.69
C ASP A 131 10.16 -7.18 -13.23
N LYS A 132 9.25 -7.63 -14.11
CA LYS A 132 9.29 -8.97 -14.71
C LYS A 132 10.42 -9.12 -15.72
N ALA A 133 10.79 -8.03 -16.40
CA ALA A 133 11.76 -8.04 -17.50
C ALA A 133 13.21 -7.90 -17.01
N HIS A 134 13.41 -7.46 -15.76
CA HIS A 134 14.75 -7.14 -15.26
C HIS A 134 15.60 -8.40 -15.02
N PRO A 135 16.81 -8.53 -15.59
CA PRO A 135 17.63 -9.76 -15.51
C PRO A 135 17.95 -10.20 -14.08
N ARG A 136 18.15 -9.24 -13.16
CA ARG A 136 18.41 -9.52 -11.73
C ARG A 136 17.22 -10.16 -11.00
N VAL A 137 15.99 -9.95 -11.50
CA VAL A 137 14.77 -10.57 -10.96
C VAL A 137 14.60 -11.96 -11.58
N THR A 138 14.74 -12.08 -12.90
CA THR A 138 14.55 -13.35 -13.63
C THR A 138 15.59 -14.42 -13.25
N LYS A 139 16.84 -14.01 -12.98
CA LYS A 139 17.91 -14.92 -12.53
C LYS A 139 17.74 -15.39 -11.08
N ASP A 140 17.01 -14.66 -10.24
CA ASP A 140 16.77 -15.07 -8.85
C ASP A 140 15.63 -16.11 -8.80
N LYS A 141 15.96 -17.35 -8.44
CA LYS A 141 15.01 -18.48 -8.41
C LYS A 141 13.78 -18.20 -7.55
N GLU A 142 13.93 -17.53 -6.41
CA GLU A 142 12.82 -17.25 -5.49
C GLU A 142 11.90 -16.17 -6.05
N LEU A 143 12.48 -15.08 -6.58
CA LEU A 143 11.69 -13.99 -7.17
C LEU A 143 11.00 -14.44 -8.45
N ARG A 144 11.70 -15.18 -9.31
CA ARG A 144 11.15 -15.74 -10.55
C ARG A 144 9.88 -16.54 -10.29
N LYS A 145 9.86 -17.39 -9.25
CA LYS A 145 8.68 -18.17 -8.87
C LYS A 145 7.50 -17.30 -8.45
N ARG A 146 7.73 -16.17 -7.78
CA ARG A 146 6.65 -15.25 -7.34
C ARG A 146 6.15 -14.33 -8.46
N VAL A 147 7.02 -14.03 -9.43
CA VAL A 147 6.76 -13.01 -10.44
C VAL A 147 6.16 -13.58 -11.73
N LEU A 148 6.64 -14.75 -12.16
CA LEU A 148 6.23 -15.42 -13.39
C LEU A 148 5.18 -16.53 -13.18
N ALA A 149 4.78 -16.80 -11.94
CA ALA A 149 3.56 -17.55 -11.63
C ALA A 149 2.32 -16.65 -11.79
#